data_AF-A0A525J876-F1
#
_entry.id   AF-A0A525J876-F1
#
_cell.length_a   1.000
_cell.length_b   1.000
_cell.length_c   1.000
_cell.angle_alpha   90.00
_cell.angle_beta   90.00
_cell.angle_gamma   90.00
#
_symmetry.space_group_name_H-M   'P 1'
#
loop_
_entity.id
_entity.type
_entity.pdbx_description
1 polymer ?
#
loop_
_entity_poly.entity_id
_entity_poly.type
_entity_poly.pdbx_seq_one_letter_code
_entity_poly.pdbx_strand_id
1 'polypeptide(L)'
;MPLVRGGNLDDIAKANSATLGLKKNRRDNTWTMPLDPTNKDYTLTIQPTGSNKDVCRAEVHYALNEDKPLVSAINIWSFLHQPELILQANYVAVDPDGVKRVRKSWEHFDAANSTAVNFSTWTKPDDSSLNPKYSTGELFYQERKLG
;
A
#
# COMPACT_ATOMS: atom_id res chain seq x y z
N MET A 1 -3.60 -8.83 9.02
CA MET A 1 -3.86 -7.44 9.53
C MET A 1 -5.28 -7.32 10.08
N PRO A 2 -5.57 -6.56 11.16
CA PRO A 2 -6.93 -6.46 11.71
C PRO A 2 -7.96 -5.83 10.75
N LEU A 3 -7.54 -4.90 9.90
CA LEU A 3 -8.45 -4.16 9.01
C LEU A 3 -9.16 -5.08 7.99
N VAL A 4 -8.41 -5.97 7.34
CA VAL A 4 -8.96 -6.92 6.34
C VAL A 4 -9.61 -8.16 6.97
N ARG A 5 -9.75 -8.17 8.30
CA ARG A 5 -10.42 -9.23 9.06
C ARG A 5 -11.70 -8.72 9.72
N GLY A 6 -12.33 -7.70 9.12
CA GLY A 6 -13.56 -7.08 9.60
C GLY A 6 -13.36 -5.98 10.65
N GLY A 7 -12.12 -5.56 10.90
CA GLY A 7 -11.83 -4.44 11.80
C GLY A 7 -12.31 -3.08 11.25
N ASN A 8 -12.59 -2.15 12.15
CA ASN A 8 -12.94 -0.78 11.80
C ASN A 8 -11.68 0.08 11.65
N LEU A 9 -11.50 0.75 10.51
CA LEU A 9 -10.33 1.58 10.24
C LEU A 9 -10.16 2.71 11.27
N ASP A 10 -11.23 3.43 11.61
CA ASP A 10 -11.15 4.56 12.54
C ASP A 10 -10.71 4.09 13.93
N ASP A 11 -11.22 2.96 14.41
CA ASP A 11 -10.88 2.44 15.73
C ASP A 11 -9.44 1.93 15.76
N ILE A 12 -9.02 1.18 14.73
CA ILE A 12 -7.64 0.72 14.58
C ILE A 12 -6.68 1.92 14.51
N ALA A 13 -6.99 2.92 13.69
CA ALA A 13 -6.11 4.07 13.50
C ALA A 13 -6.00 4.94 14.76
N LYS A 14 -7.11 5.17 15.47
CA LYS A 14 -7.11 5.85 16.77
C LYS A 14 -6.29 5.09 17.82
N ALA A 15 -6.43 3.77 17.87
CA ALA A 15 -5.66 2.95 18.81
C ALA A 15 -4.15 3.03 18.57
N ASN A 16 -3.72 3.34 17.35
CA ASN A 16 -2.31 3.43 16.96
C ASN A 16 -1.80 4.87 16.78
N SER A 17 -2.65 5.90 16.95
CA SER A 17 -2.28 7.27 16.58
C SER A 17 -1.15 7.85 17.43
N ALA A 18 -1.06 7.47 18.70
CA ALA A 18 0.02 7.92 19.58
C ALA A 18 1.39 7.35 19.18
N THR A 19 1.43 6.11 18.71
CA THR A 19 2.68 5.41 18.35
C THR A 19 3.09 5.67 16.91
N LEU A 20 2.13 5.73 15.99
CA LEU A 20 2.38 5.86 14.55
C LEU A 20 2.17 7.30 14.03
N GLY A 21 1.77 8.24 14.88
CA GLY A 21 1.52 9.62 14.46
C GLY A 21 0.37 9.78 13.46
N LEU A 22 -0.56 8.81 13.41
CA LEU A 22 -1.69 8.80 12.47
C LEU A 22 -2.62 10.00 12.69
N LYS A 23 -2.92 10.71 11.60
CA LYS A 23 -3.84 11.84 11.59
C LYS A 23 -4.98 11.58 10.61
N LYS A 24 -6.22 11.78 11.08
CA LYS A 24 -7.40 11.66 10.23
C LYS A 24 -7.58 12.91 9.37
N ASN A 25 -7.71 12.73 8.07
CA ASN A 25 -8.26 13.74 7.19
C ASN A 25 -9.78 13.58 7.13
N ARG A 26 -10.51 14.59 7.59
CA ARG A 26 -11.98 14.54 7.67
C ARG A 26 -12.69 14.76 6.33
N ARG A 27 -11.98 15.28 5.31
CA ARG A 27 -12.57 15.55 3.99
C ARG A 27 -12.78 14.27 3.20
N ASP A 28 -11.80 13.37 3.24
CA ASP A 28 -11.77 12.12 2.46
C ASP A 28 -11.80 10.86 3.35
N ASN A 29 -11.86 11.03 4.67
CA ASN A 29 -11.83 9.94 5.66
C ASN A 29 -10.59 9.05 5.58
N THR A 30 -9.47 9.60 5.09
CA THR A 30 -8.18 8.91 5.10
C THR A 30 -7.45 9.10 6.42
N TRP A 31 -6.48 8.21 6.69
CA TRP A 31 -5.56 8.31 7.82
C TRP A 31 -4.13 8.33 7.33
N THR A 32 -3.40 9.40 7.66
CA THR A 32 -2.02 9.60 7.19
C THR A 32 -1.04 9.46 8.34
N MET A 33 0.03 8.68 8.15
CA MET A 33 1.19 8.65 9.03
C MET A 33 2.42 9.22 8.33
N PRO A 34 3.27 10.01 9.03
CA PRO A 34 4.56 10.40 8.50
C PRO A 34 5.50 9.19 8.44
N LEU A 35 6.27 9.08 7.36
CA LEU A 35 7.32 8.06 7.24
C LEU A 35 8.70 8.59 7.66
N ASP A 36 8.87 9.91 7.65
CA ASP A 36 10.08 10.60 8.07
C ASP A 36 9.70 11.79 8.96
N PRO A 37 10.22 11.89 10.20
CA PRO A 37 9.93 13.01 11.08
C PRO A 37 10.53 14.34 10.58
N THR A 38 11.54 14.29 9.71
CA THR A 38 12.23 15.44 9.15
C THR A 38 11.66 15.89 7.80
N ASN A 39 10.91 15.01 7.11
CA ASN A 39 10.30 15.31 5.82
C ASN A 39 8.80 15.02 5.80
N LYS A 40 8.00 16.09 5.90
CA LYS A 40 6.53 16.04 5.88
C LYS A 40 5.92 15.56 4.56
N ASP A 41 6.69 15.56 3.48
CA ASP A 41 6.23 15.10 2.17
C ASP A 41 6.24 13.57 2.07
N TYR A 42 6.91 12.86 3.00
CA TYR A 42 6.96 11.40 3.03
C TYR A 42 5.92 10.84 4.00
N THR A 43 4.95 10.13 3.43
CA THR A 43 3.74 9.73 4.15
C THR A 43 3.22 8.38 3.67
N LEU A 44 2.52 7.67 4.53
CA LEU A 44 1.60 6.60 4.15
C LEU A 44 0.18 7.06 4.46
N THR A 45 -0.68 7.09 3.44
CA THR A 45 -2.09 7.49 3.55
C THR A 45 -2.98 6.27 3.34
N ILE A 46 -3.61 5.80 4.41
CA ILE A 46 -4.53 4.67 4.41
C ILE A 46 -5.90 5.16 3.96
N GLN A 47 -6.45 4.49 2.96
CA GLN A 47 -7.71 4.80 2.31
C GLN A 47 -8.87 4.12 3.04
N PRO A 48 -10.08 4.72 3.05
CA PRO A 48 -11.25 4.05 3.61
C PRO A 48 -11.54 2.76 2.85
N THR A 49 -11.88 1.68 3.56
CA THR A 49 -12.14 0.35 2.97
C THR A 49 -13.39 0.30 2.09
N GLY A 50 -14.31 1.26 2.24
CA GLY A 50 -15.53 1.34 1.45
C GLY A 50 -16.37 0.05 1.56
N SER A 51 -16.86 -0.45 0.43
CA SER A 51 -17.62 -1.71 0.36
C SER A 51 -16.74 -2.96 0.38
N ASN A 52 -15.46 -2.86 0.00
CA ASN A 52 -14.55 -3.99 -0.04
C ASN A 52 -13.73 -4.07 1.25
N LYS A 53 -14.31 -4.77 2.24
CA LYS A 53 -13.72 -4.90 3.58
C LYS A 53 -12.50 -5.82 3.64
N ASP A 54 -12.25 -6.57 2.58
CA ASP A 54 -11.18 -7.56 2.50
C ASP A 54 -9.88 -6.96 1.96
N VAL A 55 -9.87 -5.66 1.65
CA VAL A 55 -8.73 -4.94 1.07
C VAL A 55 -8.40 -3.71 1.89
N CYS A 56 -7.14 -3.62 2.32
CA CYS A 56 -6.51 -2.40 2.81
C CYS A 56 -5.78 -1.75 1.63
N ARG A 57 -6.06 -0.48 1.35
CA ARG A 57 -5.36 0.31 0.32
C ARG A 57 -4.64 1.47 0.99
N ALA A 58 -3.41 1.73 0.58
CA ALA A 58 -2.64 2.87 1.03
C ALA A 58 -1.83 3.50 -0.11
N GLU A 59 -1.74 4.82 -0.10
CA GLU A 59 -0.83 5.59 -0.95
C GLU A 59 0.45 5.88 -0.17
N VAL A 60 1.60 5.72 -0.81
CA VAL A 60 2.93 5.94 -0.22
C VAL A 60 3.62 7.07 -0.95
N HIS A 61 4.05 8.09 -0.21
CA HIS A 61 4.99 9.11 -0.67
C HIS A 61 6.33 8.87 -0.03
N TYR A 62 7.37 8.72 -0.86
CA TYR A 62 8.71 8.38 -0.44
C TYR A 62 9.74 9.20 -1.22
N ALA A 63 11.01 9.09 -0.83
CA ALA A 63 12.09 9.79 -1.49
C ALA A 63 12.13 9.51 -3.01
N LEU A 64 12.51 10.52 -3.78
CA LEU A 64 12.54 10.44 -5.25
C LEU A 64 13.41 9.26 -5.70
N ASN A 65 12.83 8.39 -6.53
CA ASN A 65 13.49 7.23 -7.12
C ASN A 65 13.99 6.17 -6.11
N GLU A 66 13.46 6.19 -4.89
CA GLU A 66 13.77 5.21 -3.83
C GLU A 66 12.71 4.10 -3.74
N ASP A 67 12.25 3.61 -4.89
CA ASP A 67 11.29 2.49 -4.96
C ASP A 67 11.94 1.14 -4.66
N LYS A 68 13.22 0.97 -5.02
CA LYS A 68 13.95 -0.29 -4.82
C LYS A 68 14.01 -0.75 -3.36
N PRO A 69 14.35 0.11 -2.37
CA PRO A 69 14.31 -0.29 -0.96
C PRO A 69 12.93 -0.75 -0.50
N LEU A 70 11.86 -0.08 -0.94
CA LEU A 70 10.48 -0.46 -0.60
C LEU A 70 10.13 -1.84 -1.17
N VAL A 71 10.41 -2.06 -2.46
CA VAL A 71 10.17 -3.36 -3.11
C VAL A 71 10.98 -4.46 -2.43
N SER A 72 12.24 -4.20 -2.07
CA SER A 72 13.08 -5.16 -1.35
C SER A 72 12.52 -5.50 0.04
N ALA A 73 12.10 -4.49 0.81
CA ALA A 73 11.48 -4.69 2.12
C ALA A 73 10.18 -5.49 2.01
N ILE A 74 9.33 -5.20 1.03
CA ILE A 74 8.09 -5.96 0.78
C ILE A 74 8.41 -7.40 0.37
N ASN A 75 9.43 -7.61 -0.45
CA ASN A 75 9.84 -8.96 -0.84
C ASN A 75 10.33 -9.80 0.36
N ILE A 76 11.14 -9.20 1.25
CA ILE A 76 11.59 -9.85 2.49
C ILE A 76 10.39 -10.13 3.41
N TRP A 77 9.51 -9.15 3.59
CA TRP A 77 8.31 -9.32 4.40
C TRP A 77 7.39 -10.42 3.85
N SER A 78 7.23 -10.50 2.52
CA SER A 78 6.42 -11.51 1.83
C SER A 78 6.97 -12.92 2.03
N PHE A 79 8.29 -13.05 2.02
CA PHE A 79 9.00 -14.31 2.32
C PHE A 79 8.82 -14.75 3.79
N LEU A 80 8.84 -13.80 4.73
CA LEU A 80 8.67 -14.07 6.15
C LEU A 80 7.20 -14.20 6.59
N HIS A 81 6.26 -13.74 5.77
CA HIS A 81 4.83 -13.83 6.03
C HIS A 81 4.40 -15.30 6.15
N GLN A 82 3.36 -15.55 6.95
CA GLN A 82 2.82 -16.89 7.15
C GLN A 82 1.32 -16.89 6.83
N PRO A 83 0.88 -17.60 5.77
CA PRO A 83 1.69 -18.38 4.83
C PRO A 83 2.56 -17.50 3.92
N GLU A 84 3.65 -18.04 3.38
CA GLU A 84 4.56 -17.31 2.48
C GLU A 84 3.78 -16.77 1.26
N LEU A 85 4.06 -15.50 0.89
CA LEU A 85 3.50 -14.87 -0.30
C LEU A 85 4.52 -14.90 -1.44
N ILE A 86 4.20 -15.60 -2.52
CA ILE A 86 5.09 -15.81 -3.66
C ILE A 86 4.87 -14.71 -4.70
N LEU A 87 5.94 -14.14 -5.24
CA LEU A 87 5.85 -13.15 -6.32
C LEU A 87 5.19 -13.79 -7.57
N GLN A 88 3.99 -13.33 -7.92
CA GLN A 88 3.22 -13.83 -9.07
C GLN A 88 3.25 -12.88 -10.27
N ALA A 89 3.36 -11.58 -10.02
CA ALA A 89 3.16 -10.55 -11.03
C ALA A 89 4.26 -9.49 -11.02
N ASN A 90 4.67 -9.06 -12.21
CA ASN A 90 5.47 -7.87 -12.43
C ASN A 90 5.09 -7.25 -13.77
N TYR A 91 4.09 -6.36 -13.77
CA TYR A 91 3.53 -5.76 -14.98
C TYR A 91 3.87 -4.27 -15.08
N VAL A 92 4.08 -3.81 -16.31
CA VAL A 92 4.26 -2.38 -16.63
C VAL A 92 3.15 -1.98 -17.58
N ALA A 93 2.41 -0.93 -17.24
CA ALA A 93 1.38 -0.37 -18.13
C ALA A 93 1.31 1.15 -17.96
N VAL A 94 0.93 1.84 -19.02
CA VAL A 94 0.44 3.22 -18.94
C VAL A 94 -1.08 3.12 -18.98
N ASP A 95 -1.73 3.54 -17.90
CA ASP A 95 -3.17 3.46 -17.77
C ASP A 95 -3.86 4.65 -18.48
N PRO A 96 -5.20 4.62 -18.65
CA PRO A 96 -5.95 5.70 -19.31
C PRO A 96 -5.82 7.09 -18.65
N ASP A 97 -5.39 7.16 -17.39
CA ASP A 97 -5.11 8.41 -16.68
C ASP A 97 -3.73 9.01 -17.02
N GLY A 98 -2.99 8.38 -17.93
CA GLY A 98 -1.66 8.83 -18.36
C GLY A 98 -0.55 8.52 -17.35
N VAL A 99 -0.84 7.78 -16.28
CA VAL A 99 0.17 7.37 -15.30
C VAL A 99 0.75 6.01 -15.69
N LYS A 100 2.08 5.93 -15.73
CA LYS A 100 2.82 4.68 -15.86
C LYS A 100 2.87 4.00 -14.49
N ARG A 101 2.48 2.74 -14.45
CA ARG A 101 2.47 1.91 -13.24
C ARG A 101 3.32 0.67 -13.44
N VAL A 102 4.28 0.46 -12.54
CA VAL A 102 5.00 -0.83 -12.41
C VAL A 102 4.43 -1.55 -11.20
N ARG A 103 3.68 -2.63 -11.44
CA ARG A 103 2.91 -3.36 -10.43
C ARG A 103 3.57 -4.68 -10.09
N LYS A 104 3.75 -4.95 -8.80
CA LYS A 104 4.22 -6.23 -8.26
C LYS A 104 3.18 -6.81 -7.33
N SER A 105 2.92 -8.11 -7.43
CA SER A 105 2.00 -8.84 -6.55
C SER A 105 2.69 -10.06 -5.96
N TRP A 106 2.62 -10.19 -4.64
CA TRP A 106 3.01 -11.39 -3.91
C TRP A 106 1.75 -12.02 -3.32
N GLU A 107 1.53 -13.29 -3.61
CA GLU A 107 0.26 -13.95 -3.35
C GLU A 107 0.45 -15.33 -2.73
N HIS A 108 -0.52 -15.69 -1.91
CA HIS A 108 -0.76 -17.04 -1.44
C HIS A 108 -2.21 -17.40 -1.73
N PHE A 109 -2.42 -18.61 -2.24
CA PHE A 109 -3.73 -19.16 -2.54
C PHE A 109 -3.77 -20.62 -2.09
N ASP A 110 -4.79 -20.96 -1.33
CA ASP A 110 -5.15 -22.35 -1.01
C ASP A 110 -6.61 -22.62 -1.43
N ALA A 111 -7.13 -23.81 -1.14
CA ALA A 111 -8.48 -24.19 -1.56
C ALA A 111 -9.60 -23.30 -0.97
N ALA A 112 -9.34 -22.56 0.10
CA ALA A 112 -10.34 -21.79 0.85
C ALA A 112 -9.96 -20.32 1.06
N ASN A 113 -8.71 -19.92 0.85
CA ASN A 113 -8.20 -18.59 1.17
C ASN A 113 -7.28 -18.03 0.09
N SER A 114 -7.32 -16.71 -0.06
CA SER A 114 -6.35 -15.94 -0.84
C SER A 114 -5.82 -14.78 -0.01
N THR A 115 -4.50 -14.64 0.06
CA THR A 115 -3.82 -13.49 0.66
C THR A 115 -2.90 -12.86 -0.37
N ALA A 116 -2.89 -11.54 -0.48
CA ALA A 116 -1.96 -10.86 -1.37
C ALA A 116 -1.49 -9.52 -0.83
N VAL A 117 -0.25 -9.17 -1.15
CA VAL A 117 0.26 -7.80 -1.09
C VAL A 117 0.64 -7.36 -2.49
N ASN A 118 0.20 -6.16 -2.87
CA ASN A 118 0.53 -5.55 -4.15
C ASN A 118 1.21 -4.22 -3.89
N PHE A 119 2.27 -3.91 -4.64
CA PHE A 119 2.88 -2.60 -4.64
C PHE A 119 3.06 -2.10 -6.08
N SER A 120 2.61 -0.88 -6.33
CA SER A 120 2.70 -0.23 -7.63
C SER A 120 3.49 1.06 -7.51
N THR A 121 4.54 1.25 -8.30
CA THR A 121 5.18 2.57 -8.45
C THR A 121 4.46 3.37 -9.51
N TRP A 122 4.31 4.69 -9.29
CA TRP A 122 3.57 5.58 -10.18
C TRP A 122 4.49 6.68 -10.71
N THR A 123 4.66 6.71 -12.03
CA THR A 123 5.48 7.70 -12.73
C THR A 123 4.72 8.28 -13.91
N LYS A 124 5.26 9.36 -14.49
CA LYS A 124 4.83 9.78 -15.83
C LYS A 124 5.31 8.77 -16.89
N PRO A 125 4.78 8.81 -18.12
CA PRO A 125 5.21 7.91 -19.19
C PRO A 125 6.71 7.98 -19.52
N ASP A 126 7.35 9.11 -19.23
CA ASP A 126 8.79 9.35 -19.39
C ASP A 126 9.64 8.94 -18.18
N ASP A 127 9.07 8.18 -17.25
CA ASP A 127 9.67 7.74 -15.98
C ASP A 127 10.00 8.85 -14.97
N SER A 128 9.66 10.12 -15.26
CA SER A 128 9.80 11.19 -14.26
C SER A 128 8.73 11.07 -13.16
N SER A 129 9.04 11.58 -11.97
CA SER A 129 8.09 11.58 -10.85
C SER A 129 6.84 12.41 -11.16
N LEU A 130 5.70 11.97 -10.63
CA LEU A 130 4.45 12.72 -10.66
C LEU A 130 4.54 14.01 -9.83
N ASN A 131 5.39 14.03 -8.81
CA ASN A 131 5.62 15.19 -7.94
C ASN A 131 7.12 15.53 -7.86
N PRO A 132 7.51 16.82 -7.89
CA PRO A 132 8.93 17.20 -7.79
C PRO A 132 9.58 16.95 -6.42
N LYS A 133 8.81 16.58 -5.37
CA LYS A 133 9.32 16.43 -3.99
C LYS A 133 9.39 14.99 -3.49
N TYR A 134 8.62 14.10 -4.10
CA TYR A 134 8.50 12.70 -3.68
C TYR A 134 8.13 11.83 -4.86
N SER A 135 8.45 10.54 -4.76
CA SER A 135 7.88 9.49 -5.60
C SER A 135 6.61 8.95 -4.96
N THR A 136 5.69 8.49 -5.81
CA THR A 136 4.38 7.97 -5.39
C THR A 136 4.31 6.47 -5.65
N GLY A 137 3.67 5.76 -4.74
CA GLY A 137 3.32 4.36 -4.92
C GLY A 137 2.00 4.03 -4.25
N GLU A 138 1.44 2.89 -4.61
CA GLU A 138 0.20 2.38 -4.05
C GLU A 138 0.41 0.96 -3.54
N LEU A 139 0.00 0.73 -2.30
CA LEU A 139 0.04 -0.55 -1.62
C LEU A 139 -1.39 -1.08 -1.47
N PHE A 140 -1.60 -2.35 -1.81
CA PHE A 140 -2.78 -3.09 -1.41
C PHE A 140 -2.36 -4.28 -0.56
N TYR A 141 -3.10 -4.53 0.51
CA TYR A 141 -3.05 -5.80 1.22
C TYR A 141 -4.46 -6.38 1.31
N GLN A 142 -4.60 -7.67 1.07
CA GLN A 142 -5.89 -8.33 1.08
C GLN A 142 -5.83 -9.72 1.69
N GLU A 143 -6.90 -10.10 2.37
CA GLU A 143 -7.18 -11.45 2.87
C GLU A 143 -8.62 -11.78 2.49
N ARG A 144 -8.84 -12.83 1.70
CA ARG A 144 -10.15 -13.21 1.17
C ARG A 144 -10.42 -14.68 1.43
N LYS A 145 -11.69 -15.00 1.67
CA LYS A 145 -12.18 -16.38 1.60
C LYS A 145 -12.65 -16.70 0.19
N LEU A 146 -12.27 -17.87 -0.28
CA LEU A 146 -12.70 -18.46 -1.54
C LEU A 146 -13.80 -19.43 -1.14
N GLY A 147 -15.03 -19.09 -1.50
CA GLY A 147 -16.23 -19.83 -1.07
C GLY A 147 -16.24 -21.29 -1.49
#